data_AF-A0A6G5R2G2-F1
#
_entry.id   AF-A0A6G5R2G2-F1
#
_cell.length_a   1.000
_cell.length_b   1.000
_cell.length_c   1.000
_cell.angle_alpha   90.00
_cell.angle_beta   90.00
_cell.angle_gamma   90.00
#
_symmetry.space_group_name_H-M   'P 1'
#
loop_
_entity.id
_entity.type
_entity.pdbx_description
1 polymer ?
#
loop_
_entity_poly.entity_id
_entity_poly.type
_entity_poly.pdbx_seq_one_letter_code
_entity_poly.pdbx_strand_id
1 'polypeptide(L)' 'MYIKLNDRVYLNKDKITRVKVDSVQDGIRIRFYEGQNQVAKSGKFESEAKAIEWLEKNFVNK' A
#
# COMPACT_ATOMS: atom_id res chain seq x y z
N MET A 1 6.52 2.95 13.16
CA MET A 1 6.95 4.07 12.29
C MET A 1 5.81 4.46 11.38
N TYR A 2 5.56 5.76 11.15
CA TYR A 2 4.46 6.22 10.27
C TYR A 2 4.95 6.52 8.86
N ILE A 3 4.20 6.06 7.85
CA ILE A 3 4.43 6.33 6.43
C ILE A 3 3.25 7.10 5.86
N LYS A 4 3.52 8.18 5.10
CA LYS A 4 2.49 8.91 4.38
C LYS A 4 1.99 8.07 3.20
N LEU A 5 0.74 7.65 3.23
CA LEU A 5 0.11 6.83 2.19
C LEU A 5 -0.43 7.70 1.05
N ASN A 6 -1.00 8.86 1.41
CA ASN A 6 -1.51 9.91 0.52
C ASN A 6 -1.58 11.22 1.30
N ASP A 7 -2.15 12.27 0.71
CA ASP A 7 -2.18 13.62 1.32
C ASP A 7 -2.89 13.73 2.66
N ARG A 8 -3.77 12.78 2.99
CA ARG A 8 -4.61 12.85 4.19
C ARG A 8 -4.41 11.67 5.14
N VAL A 9 -3.58 10.69 4.78
CA VAL A 9 -3.48 9.42 5.51
C VAL A 9 -2.03 9.06 5.76
N TYR A 10 -1.73 8.81 7.04
CA TYR A 10 -0.51 8.16 7.50
C TYR A 10 -0.85 6.75 7.98
N LEU A 11 0.01 5.79 7.66
CA LEU A 11 -0.13 4.39 8.03
C LEU A 11 0.95 4.01 9.03
N ASN A 12 0.59 3.32 10.11
CA ASN A 12 1.56 2.77 11.05
C ASN A 12 2.16 1.49 10.46
N LYS A 13 3.41 1.56 9.96
CA LYS A 13 4.13 0.44 9.33
C LYS A 13 4.19 -0.78 10.23
N ASP A 14 4.43 -0.58 11.53
CA ASP A 14 4.77 -1.65 12.47
C ASP A 14 3.59 -2.58 12.76
N LYS A 15 2.36 -2.12 12.47
CA LYS A 15 1.15 -2.93 12.64
C LYS A 15 0.79 -3.75 11.41
N ILE A 16 1.35 -3.40 10.25
CA ILE A 16 0.98 -4.05 9.00
C ILE A 16 1.63 -5.42 8.92
N THR A 17 0.80 -6.45 8.88
CA THR A 17 1.26 -7.85 8.82
C THR A 17 1.35 -8.37 7.40
N ARG A 18 0.62 -7.76 6.45
CA ARG A 18 0.62 -8.17 5.05
C ARG A 18 0.29 -7.00 4.13
N VAL A 19 0.96 -6.97 2.98
CA VAL A 19 0.68 -6.08 1.87
C VAL A 19 0.36 -6.91 0.63
N LYS A 20 -0.64 -6.49 -0.14
CA LYS A 20 -1.05 -7.17 -1.39
C LYS A 20 -1.19 -6.15 -2.52
N VAL A 21 -0.61 -6.46 -3.68
CA VAL A 21 -0.86 -5.72 -4.92
C VAL A 21 -1.98 -6.47 -5.66
N ASP A 22 -3.10 -5.79 -5.89
CA ASP A 22 -4.28 -6.36 -6.51
C ASP A 22 -4.67 -5.59 -7.76
N SER A 23 -5.03 -6.35 -8.80
CA SER A 23 -5.76 -5.83 -9.95
C SER A 23 -7.22 -5.58 -9.57
N VAL A 24 -7.70 -4.37 -9.84
CA VAL A 24 -9.10 -3.97 -9.76
C VAL A 24 -9.58 -3.55 -11.15
N GLN A 25 -10.88 -3.43 -11.33
CA GLN A 25 -11.51 -3.17 -12.63
C GLN A 25 -10.94 -1.93 -13.36
N ASP A 26 -10.43 -0.95 -12.62
CA ASP A 26 -9.90 0.32 -13.14
C ASP A 26 -8.38 0.49 -12.93
N GLY A 27 -7.61 -0.59 -12.75
CA GLY A 27 -6.15 -0.54 -12.59
C GLY A 27 -5.62 -1.33 -11.39
N ILE A 28 -4.44 -0.97 -10.89
CA ILE A 28 -3.77 -1.70 -9.80
C ILE A 28 -3.87 -0.93 -8.48
N ARG A 29 -3.98 -1.64 -7.35
CA ARG A 29 -4.00 -1.02 -6.02
C ARG A 29 -3.25 -1.86 -5.00
N ILE A 30 -2.57 -1.19 -4.07
CA ILE A 30 -1.92 -1.83 -2.93
C ILE A 30 -2.89 -1.81 -1.75
N ARG A 31 -3.10 -2.97 -1.13
CA ARG A 31 -3.93 -3.16 0.07
C ARG A 31 -3.04 -3.53 1.25
N PHE A 32 -3.31 -2.92 2.40
CA PHE A 32 -2.56 -3.14 3.64
C PHE A 32 -3.45 -3.80 4.67
N TYR A 33 -2.91 -4.80 5.36
CA TYR A 33 -3.65 -5.62 6.31
C TYR A 33 -3.00 -5.63 7.69
N GLU A 34 -3.84 -5.58 8.72
CA GLU A 34 -3.51 -5.93 10.10
C GLU A 34 -4.22 -7.26 10.41
N GLY A 35 -3.46 -8.35 10.41
CA GLY A 35 -4.01 -9.70 10.40
C GLY A 35 -4.82 -9.96 9.13
N GLN A 36 -6.11 -10.29 9.31
CA GLN A 36 -7.06 -10.52 8.21
C GLN A 36 -7.78 -9.25 7.76
N ASN A 37 -7.71 -8.17 8.53
CA ASN A 37 -8.48 -6.96 8.28
C ASN A 37 -7.71 -6.04 7.33
N GLN A 38 -8.35 -5.65 6.23
CA GLN A 38 -7.82 -4.60 5.37
C GLN A 38 -8.00 -3.25 6.09
N VAL A 39 -6.90 -2.59 6.44
CA VAL A 39 -6.92 -1.31 7.18
C VAL A 39 -6.70 -0.10 6.29
N ALA A 40 -6.04 -0.29 5.15
CA ALA A 40 -5.75 0.81 4.22
C ALA A 40 -5.61 0.32 2.77
N LYS A 41 -5.63 1.29 1.86
CA LYS A 41 -5.38 1.10 0.43
C LYS A 41 -4.70 2.33 -0.15
N SER A 42 -3.72 2.11 -1.02
CA SER A 42 -3.01 3.18 -1.73
C SER A 42 -3.91 3.94 -2.71
N GLY A 43 -3.33 4.88 -3.45
CA GLY A 43 -3.89 5.33 -4.73
C GLY A 43 -3.98 4.20 -5.76
N LYS A 44 -4.62 4.48 -6.90
CA LYS A 44 -4.60 3.58 -8.07
C LYS A 44 -3.27 3.75 -8.82
N PHE A 45 -2.80 2.69 -9.43
CA PHE A 45 -1.63 2.66 -10.30
C PHE A 45 -2.00 2.13 -11.67
N GLU A 46 -1.27 2.57 -12.69
CA GLU A 46 -1.49 2.16 -14.09
C GLU A 46 -0.99 0.74 -14.36
N SER A 47 -0.01 0.25 -13.60
CA SER A 47 0.57 -1.08 -13.77
C SER A 47 1.07 -1.65 -12.44
N GLU A 48 1.28 -2.97 -12.41
CA GLU A 48 1.82 -3.68 -11.25
C GLU A 48 3.22 -3.20 -10.92
N ALA A 49 4.06 -2.98 -11.94
CA ALA A 49 5.41 -2.45 -11.78
C ALA A 49 5.42 -1.10 -11.04
N LYS A 50 4.54 -0.15 -11.42
CA LYS A 50 4.44 1.15 -10.73
C LYS A 50 3.96 1.02 -9.28
N ALA A 51 3.09 0.06 -9.00
CA ALA A 51 2.65 -0.22 -7.64
C ALA A 51 3.80 -0.79 -6.78
N ILE A 52 4.57 -1.73 -7.32
CA ILE A 52 5.73 -2.32 -6.64
C ILE A 52 6.81 -1.25 -6.39
N GLU A 53 7.15 -0.44 -7.39
CA GLU A 53 8.14 0.65 -7.24
C GLU A 53 7.74 1.61 -6.10
N TRP A 54 6.46 2.00 -6.06
CA TRP A 54 5.96 2.84 -4.97
C TRP A 54 6.09 2.15 -3.62
N LEU A 55 5.77 0.85 -3.54
CA LEU A 55 5.84 0.08 -2.31
C LEU A 55 7.28 -0.02 -1.79
N GLU A 56 8.23 -0.33 -2.65
CA GLU A 56 9.65 -0.43 -2.28
C GLU A 56 10.18 0.90 -1.78
N LYS A 57 9.90 1.99 -2.50
CA LYS A 57 10.38 3.34 -2.17
C LYS A 57 9.78 3.92 -0.90
N ASN A 58 8.50 3.65 -0.63
CA ASN A 58 7.78 4.32 0.45
C ASN A 58 7.56 3.43 1.68
N PHE A 59 7.53 2.11 1.51
CA PHE A 59 7.14 1.18 2.57
C PHE A 59 8.24 0.19 2.96
N VAL A 60 8.97 -0.39 2.01
CA VAL A 60 9.99 -1.42 2.34
C VAL A 60 11.30 -0.77 2.75
N ASN A 61 11.83 0.15 1.94
CA ASN A 61 13.18 0.71 2.10
C ASN A 61 13.27 1.92 3.05
N LYS A 62 12.18 2.26 3.73
CA LYS A 62 12.13 3.26 4.81
C LYS A 62 11.85 2.58 6.13
#